data_AF-X1JDA1-F1
#
_entry.id   AF-X1JDA1-F1
#
_cell.length_a   1.000
_cell.length_b   1.000
_cell.length_c   1.000
_cell.angle_alpha   90.00
_cell.angle_beta   90.00
_cell.angle_gamma   90.00
#
_symmetry.space_group_name_H-M   'P 1'
#
loop_
_entity.id
_entity.type
_entity.pdbx_description
1 polymer ?
#
loop_
_entity_poly.entity_id
_entity_poly.type
_entity_poly.pdbx_seq_one_letter_code
_entity_poly.pdbx_strand_id
1 'polypeptide(L)'
;MIKMVKKAIGKIEKLPVEHFKKPGRKLYLVPLLPIAESHEKGLPKDYPAKLEAYWKEVSLRLDDLGSKVGKIHEIYHELINEKGEKGLKRIKKLNGKSYRIVKRYVEKGAELQATEDMNLVR
;
A
#
# COMPACT_ATOMS: atom_id res chain seq x y z
N MET A 1 12.39 48.84 -14.08
CA MET A 1 11.89 47.56 -14.65
C MET A 1 11.83 46.52 -13.54
N ILE A 2 10.63 46.17 -13.06
CA ILE A 2 10.43 45.09 -12.08
C ILE A 2 10.26 43.79 -12.86
N LYS A 3 11.22 42.86 -12.72
CA LYS A 3 11.17 41.55 -13.36
C LYS A 3 10.15 40.68 -12.61
N MET A 4 8.97 40.50 -13.18
CA MET A 4 7.96 39.60 -12.64
C MET A 4 8.34 38.15 -12.99
N VAL A 5 8.88 37.41 -12.03
CA VAL A 5 9.22 35.99 -12.21
C VAL A 5 7.93 35.19 -12.16
N LYS A 6 7.50 34.62 -13.29
CA LYS A 6 6.41 33.64 -13.35
C LYS A 6 6.80 32.42 -12.51
N LYS A 7 6.26 32.32 -11.29
CA LYS A 7 6.40 31.13 -10.45
C LYS A 7 5.52 30.02 -11.03
N ALA A 8 6.14 28.96 -11.54
CA ALA A 8 5.40 27.79 -12.03
C ALA A 8 4.61 27.17 -10.88
N ILE A 9 3.28 27.22 -10.98
CA ILE A 9 2.38 26.64 -9.99
C ILE A 9 2.33 25.13 -10.27
N GLY A 10 2.61 24.30 -9.25
CA GLY A 10 2.56 22.83 -9.37
C GLY A 10 3.89 22.12 -9.66
N LYS A 11 5.03 22.83 -9.71
CA LYS A 11 6.34 22.16 -9.76
C LYS A 11 6.65 21.50 -8.41
N ILE A 12 6.66 20.17 -8.37
CA ILE A 12 7.07 19.40 -7.20
C ILE A 12 8.58 19.16 -7.31
N GLU A 13 9.36 19.95 -6.58
CA GLU A 13 10.81 19.76 -6.49
C GLU A 13 11.14 18.53 -5.63
N LYS A 14 12.21 17.82 -6.00
CA LYS A 14 12.73 16.73 -5.15
C LYS A 14 13.19 17.30 -3.82
N LEU A 15 12.69 16.76 -2.72
CA LEU A 15 13.05 17.22 -1.38
C LEU A 15 14.50 16.86 -1.04
N PRO A 16 15.25 17.75 -0.33
CA PRO A 16 16.61 17.46 0.12
C PRO A 16 16.62 16.34 1.18
N VAL A 17 17.73 15.60 1.30
CA VAL A 17 17.86 14.46 2.22
C VAL A 17 17.56 14.85 3.67
N GLU A 18 17.95 16.05 4.09
CA GLU A 18 17.67 16.59 5.44
C GLU A 18 16.18 16.62 5.78
N HIS A 19 15.30 16.76 4.77
CA HIS A 19 13.85 16.71 4.98
C HIS A 19 13.39 15.37 5.58
N PHE A 20 14.07 14.27 5.21
CA PHE A 20 13.69 12.92 5.62
C PHE A 20 14.34 12.46 6.94
N LYS A 21 15.34 13.20 7.43
CA LYS A 21 16.03 12.92 8.71
C LYS A 21 15.20 13.32 9.94
N LYS A 22 14.16 14.15 9.76
CA LYS A 22 13.26 14.51 10.85
C LYS A 22 12.41 13.30 11.26
N PRO A 23 12.24 13.03 12.57
CA PRO A 23 11.26 12.05 13.04
C PRO A 23 9.89 12.39 12.48
N GLY A 24 9.17 11.39 11.97
CA GLY A 24 7.87 11.59 11.37
C GLY A 24 7.23 10.29 10.92
N ARG A 25 5.93 10.35 10.65
CA ARG A 25 5.17 9.23 10.10
C ARG A 25 5.76 8.82 8.75
N LYS A 26 5.90 7.52 8.53
CA LYS A 26 6.34 6.94 7.27
C LYS A 26 5.16 6.21 6.65
N LEU A 27 4.98 6.39 5.34
CA LEU A 27 3.98 5.68 4.56
C LEU A 27 4.72 4.78 3.57
N TYR A 28 4.33 3.51 3.54
CA TYR A 28 4.82 2.55 2.55
C TYR A 28 3.72 2.28 1.56
N LEU A 29 4.05 2.39 0.28
CA LEU A 29 3.16 2.00 -0.80
C LEU A 29 3.52 0.58 -1.25
N VAL A 30 2.54 -0.31 -1.21
CA VAL A 30 2.63 -1.66 -1.75
C VAL A 30 1.67 -1.75 -2.92
N PRO A 31 2.15 -1.89 -4.17
CA PRO A 31 1.26 -2.06 -5.31
C PRO A 31 0.33 -3.26 -5.14
N LEU A 32 -0.97 -3.06 -5.34
CA LEU A 32 -1.91 -4.16 -5.41
C LEU A 32 -1.84 -4.77 -6.82
N LEU A 33 -1.35 -6.00 -6.92
CA LEU A 33 -1.34 -6.72 -8.19
C LEU A 33 -2.66 -7.50 -8.36
N PRO A 34 -3.28 -7.47 -9.55
CA PRO A 34 -4.49 -8.23 -9.81
C PRO A 34 -4.22 -9.71 -9.62
N ILE A 35 -5.14 -10.39 -8.94
CA ILE A 35 -5.15 -11.84 -8.96
C ILE A 35 -5.65 -12.23 -10.35
N ALA A 36 -4.79 -12.93 -11.05
CA ALA A 36 -5.09 -13.49 -12.35
C ALA A 36 -4.98 -15.01 -12.18
N GLU A 37 -6.05 -15.74 -12.50
CA GLU A 37 -6.03 -17.19 -12.35
C GLU A 37 -5.12 -17.84 -13.38
N SER A 38 -4.50 -18.98 -13.06
CA SER A 38 -3.51 -19.63 -13.93
C SER A 38 -4.05 -20.06 -15.30
N HIS A 39 -5.36 -20.01 -15.50
CA HIS A 39 -6.05 -20.35 -16.75
C HIS A 39 -6.59 -19.13 -17.52
N GLU A 40 -6.30 -17.90 -17.08
CA GLU A 40 -6.67 -16.70 -17.82
C GLU A 40 -5.88 -16.58 -19.13
N LYS A 41 -6.63 -16.43 -20.23
CA LYS A 41 -6.09 -16.33 -21.57
C LYS A 41 -5.25 -15.05 -21.71
N GLY A 42 -3.98 -15.20 -22.09
CA GLY A 42 -3.05 -14.08 -22.29
C GLY A 42 -2.07 -13.85 -21.14
N LEU A 43 -2.16 -14.62 -20.04
CA LEU A 43 -1.13 -14.57 -19.00
C LEU A 43 0.13 -15.35 -19.39
N PRO A 44 1.33 -14.79 -19.12
CA PRO A 44 2.56 -15.57 -19.17
C PRO A 44 2.48 -16.80 -18.26
N LYS A 45 3.01 -17.94 -18.71
CA LYS A 45 2.99 -19.20 -17.95
C LYS A 45 3.64 -19.08 -16.57
N ASP A 46 4.59 -18.17 -16.41
CA ASP A 46 5.33 -17.92 -15.18
C ASP A 46 4.68 -16.86 -14.27
N TYR A 47 3.57 -16.25 -14.69
CA TYR A 47 2.90 -15.20 -13.92
C TYR A 47 2.51 -15.63 -12.50
N PRO A 48 1.90 -16.82 -12.26
CA PRO A 48 1.56 -17.24 -10.90
C PRO A 48 2.79 -17.33 -9.99
N ALA A 49 3.91 -17.85 -10.51
CA ALA A 49 5.16 -17.95 -9.76
C ALA A 49 5.74 -16.56 -9.42
N LYS A 50 5.70 -15.62 -10.37
CA LYS A 50 6.10 -14.22 -10.16
C LYS A 50 5.21 -13.52 -9.14
N LEU A 51 3.91 -13.77 -9.19
CA LEU A 51 2.96 -13.20 -8.22
C LEU A 51 3.23 -13.74 -6.82
N GLU A 52 3.51 -15.03 -6.65
CA GLU A 52 3.92 -15.59 -5.36
C GLU A 52 5.23 -14.98 -4.84
N ALA A 53 6.23 -14.87 -5.71
CA ALA A 53 7.51 -14.26 -5.37
C ALA A 53 7.33 -12.81 -4.92
N TYR A 54 6.54 -12.02 -5.65
CA TYR A 54 6.20 -10.65 -5.30
C TYR A 54 5.63 -10.54 -3.88
N TRP A 55 4.58 -11.31 -3.56
CA TRP A 55 3.95 -11.20 -2.24
C TRP A 55 4.85 -11.71 -1.11
N LYS A 56 5.72 -12.69 -1.38
CA LYS A 56 6.75 -13.13 -0.43
C LYS A 56 7.75 -12.01 -0.16
N GLU A 57 8.25 -11.35 -1.20
CA GLU A 57 9.19 -10.23 -1.08
C GLU A 57 8.57 -9.03 -0.36
N VAL A 58 7.33 -8.67 -0.67
CA VAL A 58 6.57 -7.64 0.06
C VAL A 58 6.53 -7.96 1.55
N SER A 59 6.17 -9.19 1.91
CA SER A 59 6.12 -9.61 3.32
C SER A 59 7.46 -9.44 4.02
N LEU A 60 8.55 -9.93 3.40
CA LEU A 60 9.90 -9.82 3.96
C LEU A 60 10.34 -8.35 4.10
N ARG A 61 10.02 -7.52 3.09
CA ARG A 61 10.39 -6.10 3.10
C ARG A 61 9.66 -5.32 4.18
N LEU A 62 8.38 -5.60 4.40
CA LEU A 62 7.61 -4.96 5.46
C LEU A 62 8.12 -5.34 6.87
N ASP A 63 8.53 -6.60 7.07
CA ASP A 63 9.15 -7.02 8.34
C ASP A 63 10.52 -6.34 8.58
N ASP A 64 11.36 -6.26 7.54
CA ASP A 64 12.65 -5.54 7.61
C ASP A 64 12.45 -4.05 7.94
N LEU A 65 11.54 -3.37 7.23
CA LEU A 65 11.18 -1.97 7.49
C LEU A 65 10.59 -1.79 8.90
N GLY A 66 9.74 -2.73 9.33
CA GLY A 66 9.16 -2.75 10.67
C GLY A 66 10.22 -2.75 11.78
N SER A 67 11.30 -3.50 11.58
CA SER A 67 12.42 -3.60 12.53
C SER A 67 13.35 -2.38 12.55
N LYS A 68 13.49 -1.67 11.42
CA LYS A 68 14.46 -0.56 11.26
C LYS A 68 13.85 0.82 11.42
N VAL A 69 12.59 0.98 11.04
CA VAL A 69 11.93 2.29 10.92
C VAL A 69 10.80 2.45 11.94
N GLY A 70 10.15 1.36 12.35
CA GLY A 70 9.07 1.36 13.32
C GLY A 70 7.92 0.44 12.92
N LYS A 71 7.08 0.09 13.89
CA LYS A 71 5.93 -0.80 13.68
C LYS A 71 4.90 -0.17 12.73
N ILE A 72 4.18 -1.04 12.00
CA ILE A 72 3.03 -0.62 11.20
C ILE A 72 1.84 -0.45 12.15
N HIS A 73 1.28 0.77 12.19
CA HIS A 73 0.14 1.11 13.04
C HIS A 73 -1.17 1.16 12.26
N GLU A 74 -1.12 1.71 11.04
CA GLU A 74 -2.31 1.94 10.20
C GLU A 74 -2.13 1.23 8.86
N ILE A 75 -3.18 0.56 8.41
CA ILE A 75 -3.24 -0.13 7.12
C ILE A 75 -4.37 0.48 6.30
N TYR A 76 -4.03 0.91 5.10
CA TYR A 76 -4.95 1.36 4.07
C TYR A 76 -4.84 0.37 2.92
N HIS A 77 -5.96 -0.20 2.51
CA HIS A 77 -6.00 -1.17 1.42
C HIS A 77 -6.98 -0.64 0.37
N GLU A 78 -6.52 -0.57 -0.87
CA GLU A 78 -7.32 -0.14 -2.01
C GLU A 78 -8.65 -0.91 -2.07
N LEU A 79 -9.72 -0.25 -2.52
CA LEU A 79 -11.06 -0.84 -2.68
C LEU A 79 -11.75 -1.23 -1.36
N ILE A 80 -11.26 -0.75 -0.21
CA ILE A 80 -11.86 -1.01 1.11
C ILE A 80 -12.51 0.25 1.66
N ASN A 81 -13.82 0.19 1.85
CA ASN A 81 -14.65 1.25 2.42
C ASN A 81 -15.07 1.01 3.88
N GLU A 82 -14.63 -0.11 4.49
CA GLU A 82 -14.97 -0.47 5.86
C GLU A 82 -13.71 -0.72 6.68
N LYS A 83 -13.69 -0.21 7.92
CA LYS A 83 -12.60 -0.45 8.88
C LYS A 83 -12.73 -1.79 9.60
N GLY A 84 -11.65 -2.21 10.27
CA GLY A 84 -11.63 -3.36 11.17
C GLY A 84 -12.03 -4.68 10.51
N GLU A 85 -12.75 -5.55 11.25
CA GLU A 85 -13.06 -6.91 10.78
C GLU A 85 -13.88 -6.97 9.49
N LYS A 86 -14.80 -6.01 9.28
CA LYS A 86 -15.61 -5.98 8.06
C LYS A 86 -14.75 -5.73 6.83
N GLY A 87 -13.84 -4.76 6.90
CA GLY A 87 -12.81 -4.53 5.88
C GLY A 87 -11.93 -5.76 5.67
N LEU A 88 -11.48 -6.39 6.75
CA LEU A 88 -10.63 -7.57 6.68
C LEU A 88 -11.33 -8.76 5.98
N LYS A 89 -12.64 -8.94 6.20
CA LYS A 89 -13.48 -9.92 5.48
C LYS A 89 -13.59 -9.58 3.99
N ARG A 90 -13.65 -8.29 3.62
CA ARG A 90 -13.64 -7.86 2.21
C ARG A 90 -12.30 -8.14 1.53
N ILE A 91 -11.19 -7.79 2.17
CA ILE A 91 -9.85 -8.07 1.64
C ILE A 91 -9.69 -9.58 1.38
N LYS A 92 -10.18 -10.45 2.28
CA LYS A 92 -10.13 -11.91 2.08
C LYS A 92 -10.78 -12.37 0.78
N LYS A 93 -11.90 -11.73 0.39
CA LYS A 93 -12.63 -12.03 -0.84
C LYS A 93 -11.95 -11.43 -2.08
N LEU A 94 -11.33 -10.26 -1.93
CA LEU A 94 -10.66 -9.55 -3.02
C LEU A 94 -9.29 -10.14 -3.36
N ASN A 95 -8.44 -10.33 -2.34
CA ASN A 95 -7.09 -10.81 -2.52
C ASN A 95 -6.58 -11.61 -1.32
N GLY A 96 -6.54 -12.93 -1.47
CA GLY A 96 -6.08 -13.83 -0.40
C GLY A 96 -4.61 -13.66 -0.02
N LYS A 97 -3.76 -13.14 -0.92
CA LYS A 97 -2.33 -12.93 -0.66
C LYS A 97 -2.10 -11.68 0.18
N SER A 98 -2.70 -10.55 -0.21
CA SER A 98 -2.65 -9.33 0.59
C SER A 98 -3.35 -9.51 1.94
N TYR A 99 -4.47 -10.25 1.98
CA TYR A 99 -5.18 -10.60 3.21
C TYR A 99 -4.27 -11.22 4.27
N ARG A 100 -3.42 -12.19 3.90
CA ARG A 100 -2.51 -12.86 4.84
C ARG A 100 -1.54 -11.86 5.49
N ILE A 101 -1.04 -10.90 4.72
CA ILE A 101 -0.14 -9.85 5.23
C ILE A 101 -0.90 -8.89 6.14
N VAL A 102 -2.06 -8.39 5.71
CA VAL A 102 -2.88 -7.45 6.49
C VAL A 102 -3.30 -8.08 7.82
N LYS A 103 -3.85 -9.30 7.79
CA LYS A 103 -4.27 -10.04 8.99
C LYS A 103 -3.15 -10.16 10.01
N ARG A 104 -1.93 -10.51 9.55
CA ARG A 104 -0.76 -10.65 10.42
C ARG A 104 -0.40 -9.33 11.14
N TYR A 105 -0.49 -8.19 10.46
CA TYR A 105 -0.22 -6.90 11.10
C TYR A 105 -1.35 -6.48 12.02
N VAL A 106 -2.61 -6.75 11.67
CA VAL A 106 -3.75 -6.54 12.56
C VAL A 106 -3.63 -7.35 13.85
N GLU A 107 -3.22 -8.63 13.76
CA GLU A 107 -2.93 -9.48 14.91
C GLU A 107 -1.76 -8.96 15.77
N LYS A 108 -0.86 -8.15 15.20
CA LYS A 108 0.23 -7.46 15.90
C LYS A 108 -0.17 -6.08 16.44
N GLY A 109 -1.45 -5.70 16.32
CA GLY A 109 -2.01 -4.45 16.85
C GLY A 109 -2.09 -3.30 15.86
N ALA A 110 -1.95 -3.54 14.55
CA ALA A 110 -2.26 -2.54 13.53
C ALA A 110 -3.78 -2.42 13.31
N GLU A 111 -4.25 -1.24 12.90
CA GLU A 111 -5.64 -1.00 12.57
C GLU A 111 -5.84 -0.94 11.05
N LEU A 112 -6.89 -1.62 10.55
CA LEU A 112 -7.32 -1.48 9.17
C LEU A 112 -8.31 -0.32 9.06
N GLN A 113 -7.94 0.70 8.30
CA GLN A 113 -8.75 1.88 8.04
C GLN A 113 -9.58 1.74 6.75
N ALA A 114 -10.73 2.43 6.71
CA ALA A 114 -11.45 2.63 5.46
C ALA A 114 -10.63 3.58 4.57
N THR A 115 -10.34 3.13 3.34
CA THR A 115 -9.56 3.90 2.35
C THR A 115 -10.48 4.62 1.37
N GLU A 116 -11.61 4.00 1.04
CA GLU A 116 -12.62 4.54 0.14
C GLU A 116 -13.80 5.14 0.93
N ASP A 117 -14.40 6.20 0.41
CA ASP A 117 -15.67 6.75 0.88
C ASP A 117 -16.74 6.61 -0.21
N MET A 118 -17.73 5.74 0.04
CA MET A 118 -18.83 5.50 -0.90
C MET A 118 -19.70 6.74 -1.14
N ASN A 119 -19.66 7.74 -0.24
CA ASN A 119 -20.41 8.98 -0.45
C ASN A 119 -19.77 9.89 -1.51
N LEU A 120 -18.49 9.66 -1.84
CA LEU A 120 -17.74 10.42 -2.85
C LEU A 120 -17.78 9.77 -4.24
N VAL A 121 -18.21 8.51 -4.33
CA VAL A 121 -18.37 7.79 -5.60
C VAL A 121 -19.81 8.03 -6.09
N ARG A 122 -19.98 9.00 -7.00
CA ARG A 122 -21.24 9.29 -7.70
C ARG A 122 -21.27 8.63 -9.08
#